data_AF-A0A7D4B3N5-F1
#
_entry.id   AF-A0A7D4B3N5-F1
#
_cell.length_a   1.000
_cell.length_b   1.000
_cell.length_c   1.000
_cell.angle_alpha   90.00
_cell.angle_beta   90.00
_cell.angle_gamma   90.00
#
_symmetry.space_group_name_H-M   'P 1'
#
loop_
_entity.id
_entity.type
_entity.pdbx_description
1 polymer ?
#
loop_
_entity_poly.entity_id
_entity_poly.type
_entity_poly.pdbx_seq_one_letter_code
_entity_poly.pdbx_strand_id
1 'polypeptide(L)' 'MSTQPKRSYSVEEFSELINSRLQRLEQQQDARQHYGSVLAALRQQVDAYRQRKRW' A
#
# COMPACT_ATOMS: atom_id res chain seq x y z
N MET A 1 -18.34 -17.54 17.84
CA MET A 1 -18.25 -16.11 17.52
C MET A 1 -16.78 -15.71 17.63
N SER A 2 -16.08 -15.56 16.50
CA SER A 2 -14.64 -15.29 16.49
C SER A 2 -14.44 -13.78 16.66
N THR A 3 -14.21 -13.31 17.88
CA THR A 3 -13.79 -11.93 18.14
C THR A 3 -12.32 -11.79 17.73
N GLN A 4 -12.06 -11.64 16.43
CA GLN A 4 -10.74 -11.25 15.97
C GLN A 4 -10.44 -9.86 16.57
N PRO A 5 -9.34 -9.70 17.33
CA PRO A 5 -8.99 -8.41 17.87
C PRO A 5 -8.82 -7.43 16.70
N LYS A 6 -9.50 -6.28 16.78
CA LYS A 6 -9.36 -5.19 15.83
C LYS A 6 -7.90 -4.76 15.88
N ARG A 7 -7.09 -5.18 14.89
CA ARG A 7 -5.69 -4.77 14.78
C ARG A 7 -5.70 -3.27 14.51
N SER A 8 -5.48 -2.48 15.55
CA SER A 8 -5.25 -1.05 15.45
C SER A 8 -3.82 -0.87 14.96
N TYR A 9 -3.65 -0.57 13.68
CA TYR A 9 -2.35 -0.23 13.13
C TYR A 9 -2.06 1.23 13.46
N SER A 10 -0.81 1.54 13.84
CA SER A 10 -0.35 2.92 13.77
C SER A 10 -0.38 3.41 12.31
N VAL A 11 -0.34 4.73 12.11
CA VAL A 11 -0.31 5.28 10.76
C VAL A 11 0.96 4.83 10.02
N GLU A 12 2.09 4.71 10.73
CA GLU A 12 3.32 4.14 10.16
C GLU A 12 3.15 2.67 9.75
N GLU A 13 2.61 1.83 10.65
CA GLU A 13 2.42 0.39 10.37
C GLU A 13 1.45 0.18 9.20
N PHE A 14 0.39 0.98 9.13
CA PHE A 14 -0.54 0.96 8.02
C PHE A 14 0.13 1.38 6.70
N SER A 15 0.96 2.43 6.74
CA SER A 15 1.70 2.91 5.57
C SER A 15 2.67 1.85 5.04
N GLU A 16 3.41 1.17 5.93
CA GLU A 16 4.30 0.07 5.55
C GLU A 16 3.52 -1.13 5.00
N LEU A 17 2.37 -1.46 5.59
CA LEU A 17 1.49 -2.52 5.10
C LEU A 17 1.00 -2.22 3.68
N ILE A 18 0.52 -1.01 3.43
CA ILE A 18 0.06 -0.59 2.10
C ILE A 18 1.20 -0.63 1.09
N ASN A 19 2.37 -0.10 1.42
CA ASN A 19 3.54 -0.16 0.55
C ASN A 19 3.92 -1.61 0.19
N SER A 20 3.96 -2.50 1.18
CA SER A 20 4.30 -3.92 0.94
C SER A 20 3.29 -4.64 0.04
N ARG A 21 1.99 -4.33 0.18
CA ARG A 21 0.93 -4.91 -0.65
C ARG A 21 0.97 -4.36 -2.06
N LEU A 22 1.18 -3.06 -2.21
CA LEU A 22 1.28 -2.41 -3.51
C LEU A 22 2.47 -2.98 -4.28
N GLN A 23 3.63 -3.13 -3.64
CA GLN A 23 4.82 -3.73 -4.26
C GLN A 23 4.57 -5.16 -4.75
N ARG A 24 3.82 -5.98 -4.00
CA ARG A 24 3.44 -7.33 -4.47
C ARG A 24 2.53 -7.29 -5.69
N LEU A 25 1.55 -6.38 -5.71
CA LEU A 25 0.67 -6.22 -6.86
C LEU A 25 1.43 -5.73 -8.10
N GLU A 26 2.38 -4.82 -7.92
CA GLU A 26 3.26 -4.33 -9.00
C GLU A 26 4.16 -5.43 -9.57
N GLN A 27 4.49 -6.47 -8.80
CA GLN A 27 5.26 -7.62 -9.29
C GLN A 27 4.41 -8.58 -10.13
N GLN A 28 3.10 -8.63 -9.90
CA GLN A 28 2.19 -9.49 -10.66
C GLN A 28 1.95 -8.92 -12.07
N GLN A 29 2.21 -9.74 -13.10
CA GLN A 29 2.08 -9.31 -14.49
C GLN A 29 0.63 -9.01 -14.87
N ASP A 30 -0.32 -9.85 -14.46
CA ASP A 30 -1.75 -9.63 -14.70
C ASP A 30 -2.24 -8.34 -14.06
N ALA A 31 -1.82 -8.07 -12.82
CA ALA A 31 -2.19 -6.85 -12.12
C ALA A 31 -1.66 -5.59 -12.83
N ARG A 32 -0.44 -5.64 -13.38
CA ARG A 32 0.11 -4.56 -14.20
C ARG A 32 -0.64 -4.36 -15.51
N GLN A 33 -1.05 -5.44 -16.17
CA GLN A 33 -1.78 -5.36 -17.44
C GLN A 33 -3.19 -4.78 -17.26
N HIS A 34 -3.90 -5.19 -16.22
CA HIS A 34 -5.29 -4.77 -16.01
C HIS A 34 -5.43 -3.48 -15.19
N TYR A 35 -4.49 -3.20 -14.29
CA TYR A 35 -4.60 -2.12 -13.31
C TYR A 35 -3.39 -1.18 -13.29
N GLY A 36 -2.54 -1.19 -14.31
CA GLY A 36 -1.29 -0.44 -14.34
C GLY A 36 -1.43 1.06 -14.02
N SER A 37 -2.46 1.73 -14.56
CA SER A 37 -2.73 3.15 -14.28
C SER A 37 -3.13 3.40 -12.82
N VAL A 38 -3.94 2.52 -12.23
CA VAL A 38 -4.36 2.59 -10.83
C VAL A 38 -3.18 2.32 -9.91
N LEU A 39 -2.38 1.30 -10.21
CA LEU A 39 -1.17 0.97 -9.45
C LEU A 39 -0.18 2.14 -9.47
N ALA A 40 0.04 2.78 -10.62
CA ALA A 40 0.91 3.95 -10.73
C ALA A 40 0.39 5.14 -9.91
N ALA A 41 -0.92 5.42 -9.93
CA ALA A 41 -1.52 6.48 -9.13
C ALA A 41 -1.39 6.20 -7.62
N LEU A 42 -1.65 4.97 -7.19
CA LEU A 42 -1.47 4.55 -5.80
C LEU A 42 -0.01 4.67 -5.37
N ARG A 43 0.93 4.30 -6.24
CA ARG A 43 2.36 4.41 -5.99
C ARG A 43 2.79 5.84 -5.76
N GLN A 44 2.35 6.76 -6.62
CA GLN A 44 2.63 8.18 -6.48
C GLN A 44 2.12 8.74 -5.15
N GLN A 45 0.92 8.34 -4.70
CA GLN A 45 0.36 8.77 -3.41
C GLN A 45 1.16 8.23 -2.22
N VAL A 46 1.54 6.95 -2.26
CA VAL A 46 2.35 6.32 -1.20
C VAL A 46 3.74 6.96 -1.11
N ASP A 47 4.40 7.17 -2.24
CA ASP A 47 5.71 7.81 -2.28
C ASP A 47 5.64 9.27 -1.80
N ALA A 48 4.62 10.03 -2.20
CA ALA A 48 4.40 11.40 -1.73
C ALA A 48 4.18 11.46 -0.21
N TYR A 49 3.40 10.54 0.35
CA TYR A 49 3.18 10.45 1.80
C TYR A 49 4.50 10.16 2.54
N ARG A 50 5.29 9.20 2.05
CA ARG A 50 6.59 8.85 2.65
C ARG A 50 7.61 9.97 2.54
N GLN A 51 7.62 10.72 1.44
CA GLN A 51 8.48 11.90 1.27
C GLN A 51 8.15 12.99 2.29
N ARG A 52 6.86 13.27 2.54
CA ARG A 52 6.42 14.25 3.55
C ARG A 52 6.83 13.86 4.97
N LYS A 53 6.89 12.56 5.28
CA LYS A 53 7.29 12.01 6.59
C LYS A 53 8.81 11.96 6.81
N ARG A 54 9.62 12.16 5.76
CA ARG A 54 11.09 12.03 5.81
C ARG A 54 11.82 13.35 6.16
N TRP A 55 11.06 14.42 6.41
CA TRP A 55 11.49 15.73 6.90
C TRP A 55 10.90 15.95 8.29
#